data_AF-A0A444ZHB2-F1
#
_entry.id   AF-A0A444ZHB2-F1
#
_cell.length_a   1.000
_cell.length_b   1.000
_cell.length_c   1.000
_cell.angle_alpha   90.00
_cell.angle_beta   90.00
_cell.angle_gamma   90.00
#
_symmetry.space_group_name_H-M   'P 1'
#
loop_
_entity.id
_entity.type
_entity.pdbx_description
1 polymer ?
#
loop_
_entity_poly.entity_id
_entity_poly.type
_entity_poly.pdbx_seq_one_letter_code
_entity_poly.pdbx_strand_id
1 'polypeptide(L)'
;MSKLSLDVVLKKIGLPEARWEYNRGESAVPLSIVCTDLNPEARIWQQIIADYILSSTHATHIRIRVAVLIWAILEGKRIAVLPLIRDSMWKVNQ
;
A
#
# COMPACT_ATOMS: atom_id res chain seq x y z
N MET A 1 5.96 12.99 -16.90
CA MET A 1 5.84 12.31 -15.60
C MET A 1 6.54 10.98 -15.70
N SER A 2 7.67 10.79 -15.01
CA SER A 2 8.31 9.48 -14.94
C SER A 2 7.32 8.48 -14.30
N LYS A 3 7.18 7.30 -14.89
CA LYS A 3 6.36 6.23 -14.34
C LYS A 3 7.00 5.76 -13.04
N LEU A 4 6.27 5.81 -11.92
CA LEU A 4 6.75 5.29 -10.64
C LEU A 4 7.09 3.80 -10.79
N SER A 5 8.33 3.43 -10.46
CA SER A 5 8.75 2.02 -10.45
C SER A 5 8.34 1.35 -9.14
N LEU A 6 7.77 0.14 -9.23
CA LEU A 6 7.41 -0.66 -8.06
C LEU A 6 8.63 -1.18 -7.30
N ASP A 7 9.79 -1.28 -7.95
CA ASP A 7 11.03 -1.66 -7.27
C ASP A 7 11.51 -0.56 -6.32
N VAL A 8 11.31 0.71 -6.71
CA VAL A 8 11.62 1.86 -5.86
C VAL A 8 10.67 1.91 -4.66
N VAL A 9 9.39 1.60 -4.87
CA VAL A 9 8.40 1.46 -3.80
C VAL A 9 8.83 0.36 -2.83
N LEU A 10 9.11 -0.84 -3.35
CA LEU A 10 9.47 -2.02 -2.56
C LEU A 10 10.73 -1.78 -1.73
N LYS A 11 11.77 -1.19 -2.34
CA LYS A 11 13.03 -0.86 -1.65
C LYS A 11 12.84 0.10 -0.47
N LYS A 12 11.84 0.99 -0.55
CA LYS A 12 11.58 1.98 0.50
C LYS A 12 10.75 1.42 1.65
N ILE A 13 9.76 0.58 1.35
CA ILE A 13 8.76 0.15 2.34
C ILE A 13 9.01 -1.27 2.87
N GLY A 14 9.74 -2.08 2.12
CA GLY A 14 9.98 -3.49 2.42
C GLY A 14 11.24 -3.73 3.24
N LEU A 15 11.32 -4.92 3.81
CA LEU A 15 12.56 -5.56 4.24
C LEU A 15 13.41 -5.93 3.01
N PRO A 16 14.73 -6.19 3.16
CA PRO A 16 15.59 -6.48 2.00
C PRO A 16 15.14 -7.68 1.16
N GLU A 17 14.48 -8.65 1.77
CA GLU A 17 14.00 -9.90 1.17
C GLU A 17 12.54 -9.84 0.70
N ALA A 18 11.89 -8.70 0.92
CA ALA A 18 10.49 -8.48 0.60
C ALA A 18 10.23 -8.68 -0.90
N ARG A 19 9.10 -9.28 -1.23
CA ARG A 19 8.68 -9.52 -2.62
C ARG A 19 7.24 -9.11 -2.83
N TRP A 20 6.94 -8.66 -4.04
CA TRP A 20 5.57 -8.54 -4.48
C TRP A 20 4.96 -9.93 -4.68
N GLU A 21 3.73 -10.08 -4.25
CA GLU A 21 2.87 -11.19 -4.64
C GLU A 21 2.22 -10.86 -5.97
N TYR A 22 2.15 -11.84 -6.86
CA TYR A 22 1.60 -11.69 -8.20
C TYR A 22 0.29 -12.46 -8.32
N ASN A 23 -0.61 -11.99 -9.18
CA ASN A 23 -1.83 -12.73 -9.49
C ASN A 23 -1.48 -14.11 -10.09
N ARG A 24 -2.24 -15.16 -9.74
CA ARG A 24 -2.14 -16.45 -10.42
C ARG A 24 -2.83 -16.32 -11.79
N GLY A 25 -2.05 -16.03 -12.82
CA GLY A 25 -2.52 -15.92 -14.20
C GLY A 25 -1.37 -15.65 -15.17
N GLU A 26 -1.66 -15.65 -16.47
CA GLU A 26 -0.65 -15.53 -17.55
C GLU A 26 0.12 -14.20 -17.54
N SER A 27 -0.47 -13.14 -17.00
CA SER A 27 0.20 -11.86 -16.81
C SER A 27 0.68 -11.71 -15.36
N ALA A 28 2.01 -11.66 -15.16
CA ALA A 28 2.62 -11.36 -13.86
C ALA A 28 2.38 -9.89 -13.47
N VAL A 29 1.16 -9.59 -13.00
CA VAL A 29 0.81 -8.29 -12.44
C VAL A 29 0.96 -8.39 -10.92
N PRO A 30 1.82 -7.56 -10.30
CA PRO A 30 1.95 -7.55 -8.85
C PRO A 30 0.61 -7.07 -8.25
N LEU A 31 0.24 -7.65 -7.12
CA LEU A 31 -1.07 -7.50 -6.50
C LEU A 31 -0.94 -6.89 -5.11
N SER A 32 -0.03 -7.45 -4.32
CA SER A 32 0.11 -7.17 -2.90
C SER A 32 1.52 -7.41 -2.41
N ILE A 33 1.77 -6.98 -1.17
CA ILE A 33 2.91 -7.39 -0.36
C ILE A 33 2.38 -7.84 0.99
N VAL A 34 3.02 -8.87 1.57
CA VAL A 34 2.71 -9.36 2.91
C VAL A 34 3.11 -8.31 3.92
N CYS A 35 2.25 -8.05 4.89
CA CYS A 35 2.47 -7.06 5.93
C CYS A 35 3.72 -7.34 6.80
N THR A 36 4.16 -8.60 6.91
CA THR A 36 5.39 -8.99 7.62
C THR A 36 6.65 -8.59 6.87
N ASP A 37 6.54 -8.35 5.57
CA ASP A 37 7.65 -7.96 4.72
C ASP A 37 7.86 -6.44 4.71
N LEU A 38 7.02 -5.68 5.42
CA LEU A 38 7.20 -4.24 5.59
C LEU A 38 8.24 -3.95 6.66
N ASN A 39 9.04 -2.91 6.44
CA ASN A 39 9.88 -2.36 7.51
C ASN A 39 9.02 -1.69 8.60
N PRO A 40 9.58 -1.44 9.81
CA PRO A 40 8.80 -0.94 10.94
C PRO A 40 8.06 0.38 10.68
N GLU A 41 8.68 1.31 9.96
CA GLU A 41 8.06 2.61 9.66
C GLU A 41 6.87 2.46 8.71
N ALA A 42 7.05 1.68 7.63
CA ALA A 42 5.97 1.35 6.70
C ALA A 42 4.81 0.59 7.38
N ARG A 43 5.13 -0.26 8.37
CA ARG A 43 4.13 -1.02 9.15
C ARG A 43 3.23 -0.10 9.97
N ILE A 44 3.79 0.94 10.60
CA ILE A 44 3.01 1.92 11.37
C ILE A 44 2.05 2.68 10.45
N TRP A 45 2.55 3.16 9.30
CA TRP A 45 1.69 3.84 8.32
C TRP A 45 0.63 2.92 7.74
N GLN A 46 0.96 1.65 7.50
CA GLN A 46 -0.01 0.66 7.08
C GLN A 46 -1.17 0.53 8.07
N GLN A 47 -0.88 0.47 9.38
CA GLN A 47 -1.90 0.43 10.42
C GLN A 47 -2.76 1.69 10.41
N ILE A 48 -2.15 2.88 10.39
CA ILE A 48 -2.89 4.15 10.34
C ILE A 48 -3.82 4.21 9.12
N ILE A 49 -3.32 3.82 7.95
CA ILE A 49 -4.13 3.81 6.73
C ILE A 49 -5.28 2.81 6.83
N ALA A 50 -5.01 1.60 7.32
CA ALA A 50 -6.02 0.55 7.44
C ALA A 50 -7.11 0.92 8.44
N ASP A 51 -6.76 1.57 9.55
CA ASP A 51 -7.69 1.86 10.63
C ASP A 51 -8.45 3.17 10.42
N TYR A 52 -7.85 4.17 9.75
CA TYR A 52 -8.40 5.53 9.70
C TYR A 52 -8.66 6.11 8.31
N ILE A 53 -8.08 5.56 7.24
CA ILE A 53 -8.18 6.16 5.89
C ILE A 53 -8.91 5.24 4.91
N LEU A 54 -8.53 3.97 4.86
CA LEU A 54 -9.04 2.95 3.96
C LEU A 54 -9.43 1.71 4.76
N SER A 55 -10.50 1.82 5.56
CA SER A 55 -11.04 0.75 6.38
C SER A 55 -11.61 -0.39 5.51
N SER A 56 -10.74 -1.24 4.98
CA SER A 56 -11.12 -2.45 4.26
C SER A 56 -10.09 -3.56 4.52
N THR A 57 -10.52 -4.52 5.33
CA THR A 57 -10.01 -5.86 5.67
C THR A 57 -8.92 -6.44 4.77
N HIS A 58 -7.71 -6.60 5.33
CA HIS A 58 -7.07 -7.88 5.71
C HIS A 58 -5.70 -7.53 6.32
N ALA A 59 -5.46 -7.86 7.59
CA ALA A 59 -4.25 -7.47 8.33
C ALA A 59 -2.93 -8.06 7.79
N THR A 60 -3.04 -9.03 6.88
CA THR A 60 -1.93 -9.85 6.41
C THR A 60 -1.30 -9.35 5.12
N HIS A 61 -2.03 -8.64 4.25
CA HIS A 61 -1.51 -8.18 2.96
C HIS A 61 -2.02 -6.78 2.63
N ILE A 62 -1.17 -5.96 2.00
CA ILE A 62 -1.59 -4.68 1.44
C ILE A 62 -1.52 -4.69 -0.08
N ARG A 63 -2.54 -4.11 -0.72
CA ARG A 63 -2.58 -3.90 -2.18
C ARG A 63 -1.55 -2.88 -2.62
N ILE A 64 -1.08 -2.96 -3.87
CA ILE A 64 -0.12 -2.00 -4.46
C ILE A 64 -0.51 -0.54 -4.21
N ARG A 65 -1.78 -0.18 -4.39
CA ARG A 65 -2.21 1.21 -4.21
C ARG A 65 -1.92 1.75 -2.80
N VAL A 66 -2.02 0.88 -1.78
CA VAL A 66 -1.73 1.22 -0.39
C VAL A 66 -0.22 1.27 -0.18
N ALA A 67 0.52 0.34 -0.78
CA ALA A 67 1.98 0.36 -0.75
C ALA A 67 2.57 1.63 -1.38
N VAL A 68 2.02 2.08 -2.51
CA VAL A 68 2.39 3.35 -3.17
C VAL A 68 2.02 4.55 -2.29
N LEU A 69 0.87 4.51 -1.61
CA LEU A 69 0.47 5.55 -0.67
C LEU A 69 1.46 5.66 0.49
N ILE A 70 1.85 4.53 1.10
CA ILE A 70 2.86 4.49 2.17
C ILE A 70 4.19 5.04 1.65
N TRP A 71 4.66 4.59 0.49
CA TRP A 71 5.88 5.13 -0.13
C TRP A 71 5.81 6.65 -0.30
N ALA A 72 4.68 7.18 -0.79
CA ALA A 72 4.51 8.61 -0.97
C ALA A 72 4.57 9.38 0.36
N ILE A 73 4.01 8.83 1.44
CA ILE A 73 4.09 9.40 2.79
C ILE A 73 5.55 9.42 3.27
N LEU A 74 6.26 8.29 3.16
CA LEU A 74 7.66 8.16 3.59
C LEU A 74 8.65 8.99 2.76
N GLU A 75 8.25 9.38 1.55
CA GLU A 75 9.00 10.30 0.69
C GLU A 75 8.60 11.78 0.89
N GLY A 76 7.71 12.06 1.85
CA GLY A 76 7.22 13.41 2.14
C GLY A 76 6.44 14.04 0.98
N LYS A 77 5.82 13.23 0.12
CA LYS A 77 5.02 13.72 -1.01
C LYS A 77 3.70 14.30 -0.50
N ARG A 78 3.18 15.31 -1.20
CA ARG A 78 1.83 15.84 -0.97
C ARG A 78 0.79 14.82 -1.43
N ILE A 79 -0.15 14.49 -0.56
CA ILE A 79 -1.22 13.51 -0.81
C ILE A 79 -2.57 14.17 -0.53
N ALA A 80 -3.50 14.01 -1.47
CA ALA A 80 -4.90 14.39 -1.25
C ALA A 80 -5.61 13.25 -0.51
N VAL A 81 -5.70 13.35 0.82
CA VAL A 81 -6.27 12.29 1.68
C VAL A 81 -7.81 12.30 1.68
N LEU A 82 -8.45 13.46 1.50
CA LEU A 82 -9.92 13.58 1.57
C LEU A 82 -10.68 12.69 0.57
N PRO A 83 -10.26 12.56 -0.71
CA PRO A 83 -10.89 11.62 -1.63
C PRO A 83 -10.78 10.17 -1.17
N LEU A 84 -9.64 9.77 -0.58
CA LEU A 84 -9.41 8.41 -0.08
C LEU A 84 -10.36 8.06 1.07
N ILE A 85 -10.55 9.00 2.00
CA ILE A 85 -11.50 8.84 3.12
C ILE A 85 -12.93 8.72 2.58
N ARG A 86 -13.33 9.58 1.65
CA ARG A 86 -14.67 9.54 1.03
C ARG A 86 -14.94 8.18 0.37
N ASP A 87 -13.99 7.67 -0.40
CA ASP A 87 -14.09 6.37 -1.05
C ASP A 87 -14.19 5.22 -0.04
N SER A 88 -13.56 5.35 1.13
CA SER A 88 -13.66 4.37 2.21
C SER A 88 -15.04 4.41 2.87
N MET A 89 -15.52 5.60 3.22
CA MET A 89 -16.84 5.77 3.84
C MET A 89 -17.98 5.29 2.94
N TRP A 90 -17.89 5.54 1.62
CA TRP A 90 -18.89 5.07 0.67
C TRP A 90 -19.03 3.54 0.66
N LYS A 91 -17.92 2.80 0.82
CA LYS A 91 -17.93 1.33 0.85
C LYS A 91 -18.51 0.72 2.12
N VAL A 92 -18.59 1.48 3.20
CA VAL A 92 -19.18 1.03 4.48
C VAL A 92 -20.71 1.15 4.44
N ASN A 93 -21.26 1.99 3.56
CA ASN A 93 -22.70 2.28 3.47
C ASN A 93 -23.43 1.49 2.36
N GLN A 94 -22.80 0.44 1.80
CA GLN A 94 -23.42 -0.53 0.88
C GLN A 94 -23.59 -1.88 1.56
#